data_AF-A0A093KMQ1-F1
#
_entry.id   AF-A0A093KMQ1-F1
#
_cell.length_a   1.000
_cell.length_b   1.000
_cell.length_c   1.000
_cell.angle_alpha   90.00
_cell.angle_beta   90.00
_cell.angle_gamma   90.00
#
_symmetry.space_group_name_H-M   'P 1'
#
loop_
_entity.id
_entity.type
_entity.pdbx_description
1 polymer ?
#
loop_
_entity_poly.entity_id
_entity_poly.type
_entity_poly.pdbx_seq_one_letter_code
_entity_poly.pdbx_strand_id
1 'polypeptide(L)' 'RFRLAIRKKFITERVVRRWNRLSREAVDAPSLEGFKARLDEALSNLV' A
#
# COMPACT_ATOMS: atom_id res chain seq x y z
N ARG A 1 -18.94 -13.70 25.51
CA ARG A 1 -17.96 -12.59 25.37
C ARG A 1 -16.62 -13.04 24.76
N PHE A 2 -16.07 -14.19 25.12
CA PHE A 2 -14.78 -14.70 24.61
C PHE A 2 -14.71 -14.93 23.08
N ARG A 3 -15.70 -15.65 22.51
CA ARG A 3 -15.75 -15.93 21.07
C ARG A 3 -15.81 -14.69 20.18
N LEU A 4 -16.46 -13.62 20.66
CA LEU A 4 -16.57 -12.37 19.90
C LEU A 4 -15.21 -11.65 19.82
N ALA A 5 -14.46 -11.64 20.91
CA ALA A 5 -13.14 -11.03 20.97
C ALA A 5 -12.14 -11.74 20.03
N ILE A 6 -12.17 -13.08 20.00
CA ILE A 6 -11.35 -13.89 19.09
C ILE A 6 -11.71 -13.58 17.63
N ARG A 7 -13.01 -13.54 17.30
CA ARG A 7 -13.47 -13.26 15.93
C ARG A 7 -13.09 -11.85 15.47
N LYS A 8 -13.17 -10.85 16.36
CA LYS A 8 -12.69 -9.48 16.09
C LYS A 8 -11.19 -9.46 15.80
N LYS A 9 -10.37 -10.10 16.65
CA LYS A 9 -8.91 -10.14 16.47
C LYS A 9 -8.51 -10.77 15.13
N PHE A 10 -9.16 -11.88 14.76
CA PHE A 10 -8.92 -12.58 13.50
C PHE A 10 -9.30 -11.75 12.25
N ILE A 11 -10.39 -10.99 12.32
CA ILE A 11 -10.80 -10.09 11.23
C ILE A 11 -9.78 -8.97 11.05
N THR A 12 -9.34 -8.35 12.16
CA THR A 12 -8.32 -7.29 12.12
C THR A 12 -7.01 -7.82 11.52
N GLU A 13 -6.53 -8.99 11.94
CA GLU A 13 -5.30 -9.59 11.40
C GLU A 13 -5.43 -9.93 9.91
N ARG A 14 -6.58 -10.45 9.46
CA ARG A 14 -6.84 -10.71 8.03
C ARG A 14 -6.84 -9.42 7.20
N VAL A 15 -7.46 -8.36 7.72
CA VAL A 15 -7.52 -7.05 7.05
C VAL A 15 -6.12 -6.45 6.98
N VAL A 16 -5.36 -6.43 8.07
CA VAL A 16 -3.98 -5.92 8.11
C VAL A 16 -3.07 -6.70 7.14
N ARG A 17 -3.18 -8.03 7.08
CA ARG A 17 -2.40 -8.82 6.13
C ARG A 17 -2.76 -8.51 4.67
N ARG A 18 -4.04 -8.27 4.38
CA ARG A 18 -4.50 -7.93 3.03
C ARG A 18 -4.05 -6.52 2.63
N TRP A 19 -4.11 -5.56 3.54
CA TRP A 19 -3.58 -4.22 3.35
C TRP A 19 -2.07 -4.23 3.13
N ASN A 20 -1.28 -4.95 3.94
CA ASN A 20 0.16 -5.05 3.73
C ASN A 20 0.54 -5.62 2.35
N ARG A 21 -0.24 -6.59 1.84
CA ARG A 21 -0.03 -7.14 0.49
C ARG A 21 -0.41 -6.15 -0.60
N LEU A 22 -1.56 -5.48 -0.48
CA LEU A 22 -2.00 -4.45 -1.40
C LEU A 22 -1.07 -3.23 -1.42
N SER A 23 -0.61 -2.78 -0.26
CA SER A 23 0.34 -1.68 -0.14
C SER A 23 1.68 -2.05 -0.77
N ARG A 24 2.13 -3.30 -0.63
CA ARG A 24 3.35 -3.76 -1.30
C ARG A 24 3.18 -3.84 -2.82
N GLU A 25 2.09 -4.41 -3.30
CA GLU A 25 1.77 -4.44 -4.74
C GLU A 25 1.54 -3.02 -5.31
N ALA A 26 1.00 -2.07 -4.53
CA ALA A 26 0.84 -0.68 -4.94
C ALA A 26 2.15 0.12 -4.90
N VAL A 27 3.10 -0.24 -4.03
CA VAL A 27 4.43 0.38 -3.94
C VAL A 27 5.39 -0.21 -5.00
N ASP A 28 5.32 -1.52 -5.26
CA ASP A 28 6.08 -2.23 -6.30
C ASP A 28 5.42 -2.12 -7.69
N ALA A 29 4.26 -1.45 -7.80
CA ALA A 29 3.68 -1.15 -9.10
C ALA A 29 4.60 -0.18 -9.86
N PRO A 30 4.80 -0.38 -11.19
CA PRO A 30 5.57 0.53 -12.04
C PRO A 30 5.02 1.97 -12.06
N SER A 31 3.86 2.21 -11.43
CA SER A 31 3.28 3.52 -11.24
C SER A 31 4.08 4.43 -10.31
N LEU A 32 4.75 3.93 -9.26
CA LEU A 32 5.47 4.81 -8.33
C LEU A 32 6.83 5.25 -8.90
N GLU A 33 7.61 4.31 -9.44
CA GLU A 33 8.85 4.62 -10.16
C GLU A 33 8.57 5.41 -11.44
N GLY A 34 7.55 5.02 -12.22
CA GLY A 34 7.13 5.77 -13.40
C GLY A 34 6.61 7.17 -13.07
N PHE A 35 5.94 7.35 -11.94
CA PHE A 35 5.51 8.67 -11.46
C PHE A 35 6.68 9.53 -10.98
N LYS A 36 7.66 8.92 -10.29
CA LYS A 36 8.90 9.61 -9.93
C LYS A 36 9.69 10.04 -11.17
N ALA A 37 9.85 9.17 -12.16
CA ALA A 37 10.55 9.50 -13.40
C ALA A 37 9.85 10.65 -14.16
N ARG A 38 8.51 10.63 -14.22
CA ARG A 38 7.73 11.73 -14.82
C ARG A 38 7.81 13.04 -14.04
N LEU A 39 7.90 12.97 -12.71
CA LEU A 39 8.13 14.14 -11.85
C LEU A 39 9.53 14.70 -12.03
N ASP A 40 10.55 13.85 -12.05
CA ASP A 40 11.94 14.24 -12.21
C ASP A 40 12.15 14.92 -13.57
N GLU A 41 11.54 14.37 -14.63
CA GLU A 41 11.55 14.98 -15.95
C GLU A 41 10.78 16.30 -15.99
N ALA A 42 9.61 16.41 -15.36
CA ALA A 42 8.87 17.67 -15.29
C ALA A 42 9.63 18.76 -14.52
N LEU A 43 10.35 18.39 -13.46
CA LEU A 43 11.18 19.31 -12.67
C LEU A 43 12.47 19.70 -13.42
N SER A 44 13.08 18.76 -14.16
CA SER A 44 14.23 19.03 -15.02
C SER A 44 13.91 20.03 -16.14
N ASN A 45 12.68 20.03 -16.64
CA ASN A 45 12.22 20.95 -17.69
C ASN A 45 11.85 22.34 -17.15
N LEU A 46 11.93 22.57 -15.83
CA LEU A 46 11.65 23.85 -15.19
C LEU A 46 12.91 24.70 -14.94
N VAL A 47 14.10 24.16 -15.22
CA VAL A 47 15.41 24.85 -15.14
C VAL A 47 15.76 25.48 -16.49
#